data_AF-W0JQY4-F1
#
_entry.id   AF-W0JQY4-F1
#
_cell.length_a   1.000
_cell.length_b   1.000
_cell.length_c   1.000
_cell.angle_alpha   90.00
_cell.angle_beta   90.00
_cell.angle_gamma   90.00
#
_symmetry.space_group_name_H-M   'P 1'
#
loop_
_entity.id
_entity.type
_entity.pdbx_description
1 polymer ?
#
loop_
_entity_poly.entity_id
_entity_poly.type
_entity_poly.pdbx_seq_one_letter_code
_entity_poly.pdbx_strand_id
1 'polypeptide(L)'
;MGKWFRIWTKIHHYHYPIIGLFGLFATVMVASPGAHVSSLGPLRVDPFYVSLVAFGSLLVLSLTDEYDPEAYGLESSDDDR
;
A
#
# COMPACT_ATOMS: atom_id res chain seq x y z
N MET A 1 2.75 26.88 -9.35
CA MET A 1 2.26 25.56 -9.81
C MET A 1 3.05 24.39 -9.22
N GLY A 2 4.39 24.48 -9.08
CA GLY A 2 5.22 23.38 -8.55
C GLY A 2 4.81 22.82 -7.18
N LYS A 3 4.39 23.65 -6.22
CA LYS A 3 3.95 23.19 -4.89
C LYS A 3 2.71 22.29 -4.94
N TRP A 4 1.77 22.57 -5.85
CA TRP A 4 0.54 21.78 -6.00
C TRP A 4 0.81 20.45 -6.70
N PHE A 5 1.66 20.46 -7.74
CA PHE A 5 2.11 19.25 -8.43
C PHE A 5 2.93 18.33 -7.51
N ARG A 6 3.75 18.90 -6.62
CA ARG A 6 4.49 18.15 -5.59
C ARG A 6 3.58 17.48 -4.56
N ILE A 7 2.50 18.16 -4.14
CA ILE A 7 1.51 17.54 -3.24
C ILE A 7 0.82 16.37 -3.94
N TRP A 8 0.49 16.53 -5.23
CA TRP A 8 -0.18 15.49 -6.01
C TRP A 8 0.70 14.24 -6.21
N THR A 9 1.97 14.42 -6.56
CA THR A 9 2.93 13.30 -6.70
C THR A 9 3.22 12.62 -5.36
N LYS A 10 3.31 13.38 -4.26
CA LYS A 10 3.38 12.79 -2.92
C LYS A 10 2.14 11.96 -2.61
N ILE A 11 0.93 12.47 -2.82
CA ILE A 11 -0.31 11.69 -2.58
C ILE A 11 -0.34 10.42 -3.44
N HIS A 12 0.10 10.51 -4.70
CA HIS A 12 0.21 9.38 -5.61
C HIS A 12 1.37 8.42 -5.30
N HIS A 13 2.29 8.78 -4.43
CA HIS A 13 3.32 7.86 -3.95
C HIS A 13 2.87 7.20 -2.64
N TYR A 14 2.25 7.99 -1.76
CA TYR A 14 1.80 7.56 -0.43
C TYR A 14 0.40 6.91 -0.39
N HIS A 15 -0.29 6.68 -1.51
CA HIS A 15 -1.58 5.95 -1.45
C HIS A 15 -1.39 4.46 -1.18
N TYR A 16 -0.34 3.83 -1.70
CA TYR A 16 -0.02 2.42 -1.45
C TYR A 16 0.18 2.07 0.04
N PRO A 17 0.97 2.83 0.84
CA PRO A 17 1.11 2.56 2.27
C PRO A 17 -0.20 2.70 3.02
N ILE A 18 -0.98 3.75 2.72
CA ILE A 18 -2.26 4.02 3.42
C ILE A 18 -3.25 2.88 3.13
N ILE A 19 -3.36 2.46 1.87
CA ILE A 19 -4.24 1.35 1.48
C ILE A 19 -3.76 0.03 2.09
N GLY A 20 -2.45 -0.23 2.08
CA GLY A 20 -1.85 -1.42 2.70
C GLY A 20 -2.15 -1.48 4.20
N LEU A 21 -1.87 -0.40 4.93
CA LEU A 21 -1.99 -0.36 6.39
C LEU A 21 -3.46 -0.39 6.84
N PHE A 22 -4.33 0.38 6.18
CA PHE A 22 -5.76 0.36 6.47
C PHE A 22 -6.41 -0.98 6.10
N GLY A 23 -6.04 -1.55 4.95
CA GLY A 23 -6.53 -2.85 4.51
C GLY A 23 -6.11 -3.99 5.45
N LEU A 24 -4.87 -3.96 5.95
CA LEU A 24 -4.36 -4.94 6.91
C LEU A 24 -5.08 -4.81 8.26
N PHE A 25 -5.28 -3.59 8.76
CA PHE A 25 -6.03 -3.34 9.98
C PHE A 25 -7.49 -3.82 9.88
N ALA A 26 -8.17 -3.48 8.78
CA ALA A 26 -9.54 -3.93 8.52
C ALA A 26 -9.62 -5.46 8.41
N THR A 27 -8.65 -6.09 7.78
CA THR A 27 -8.55 -7.56 7.68
C THR A 27 -8.47 -8.19 9.07
N VAL A 28 -7.60 -7.68 9.95
CA VAL A 28 -7.44 -8.22 11.31
C VAL A 28 -8.66 -7.97 12.21
N MET A 29 -9.34 -6.82 12.03
CA MET A 29 -10.51 -6.45 12.85
C MET A 29 -11.80 -7.18 12.43
N VAL A 30 -12.00 -7.39 11.13
CA VAL A 30 -13.29 -7.84 10.58
C VAL A 30 -13.24 -9.30 10.13
N ALA A 31 -12.11 -9.76 9.61
CA ALA A 31 -12.00 -11.12 9.11
C ALA A 31 -11.38 -12.05 10.15
N SER A 32 -11.94 -13.24 10.27
CA SER A 32 -11.41 -14.30 11.13
C SER A 32 -10.83 -15.42 10.26
N PRO A 33 -9.64 -15.94 10.58
CA PRO A 33 -9.06 -17.06 9.85
C PRO A 33 -10.01 -18.27 9.92
N GLY A 34 -10.23 -18.93 8.78
CA GLY A 34 -11.08 -20.10 8.65
C GLY A 34 -12.59 -19.82 8.60
N ALA A 35 -13.05 -18.57 8.75
CA ALA A 35 -14.47 -18.23 8.75
C ALA A 35 -15.12 -18.35 7.36
N HIS A 36 -14.35 -18.10 6.29
CA HIS A 36 -14.85 -18.06 4.92
C HIS A 36 -13.97 -18.87 3.96
N VAL A 37 -13.71 -20.14 4.27
CA VAL A 37 -12.90 -21.00 3.40
C VAL A 37 -13.68 -21.33 2.12
N SER A 38 -13.17 -20.87 0.99
CA SER A 38 -13.70 -21.21 -0.34
C SER A 38 -12.87 -22.33 -0.95
N SER A 39 -13.52 -23.35 -1.52
CA SER A 39 -12.83 -24.37 -2.31
C SER A 39 -12.93 -24.06 -3.80
N LEU A 40 -11.79 -23.94 -4.47
CA LEU A 40 -11.68 -23.88 -5.93
C LEU A 40 -10.99 -25.16 -6.39
N GLY A 41 -11.78 -26.20 -6.67
CA GLY A 41 -11.27 -27.54 -7.00
C GLY A 41 -10.49 -28.15 -5.82
N PRO A 42 -9.23 -28.59 -5.99
CA PRO A 42 -8.42 -29.11 -4.89
C PRO A 42 -7.85 -28.01 -3.98
N LEU A 43 -7.88 -26.73 -4.41
CA LEU A 43 -7.39 -25.63 -3.60
C LEU A 43 -8.43 -25.19 -2.58
N ARG A 44 -8.00 -25.05 -1.32
CA ARG A 44 -8.72 -24.33 -0.28
C ARG A 44 -8.09 -22.96 -0.14
N VAL A 45 -8.89 -21.93 -0.33
CA VAL A 45 -8.47 -20.54 -0.25
C VAL A 45 -9.23 -19.88 0.87
N ASP A 46 -8.49 -19.23 1.76
CA ASP A 46 -9.05 -18.45 2.85
C ASP A 46 -8.82 -16.97 2.57
N PRO A 47 -9.90 -16.18 2.40
CA PRO A 47 -9.81 -14.76 2.07
C PRO A 47 -9.07 -13.97 3.15
N PHE A 48 -9.04 -14.43 4.40
CA PHE A 48 -8.23 -13.81 5.46
C PHE A 48 -6.75 -13.84 5.10
N TYR A 49 -6.21 -15.02 4.75
CA TYR A 49 -4.79 -15.15 4.39
C TYR A 49 -4.49 -14.48 3.04
N VAL A 50 -5.42 -14.53 2.09
CA VAL A 50 -5.27 -13.83 0.80
C VAL A 50 -5.17 -12.32 1.01
N SER A 51 -6.07 -11.72 1.79
CA SER A 51 -6.05 -10.29 2.08
C SER A 51 -4.84 -9.89 2.92
N LEU A 52 -4.44 -10.71 3.90
CA LEU A 52 -3.23 -10.49 4.68
C LEU A 52 -1.98 -10.45 3.80
N VAL A 53 -1.82 -11.41 2.88
CA VAL A 53 -0.69 -11.45 1.94
C VAL A 53 -0.76 -10.27 0.97
N ALA A 54 -1.93 -9.93 0.44
CA ALA A 54 -2.09 -8.82 -0.50
C ALA A 54 -1.75 -7.46 0.14
N PHE A 55 -2.37 -7.14 1.28
CA PHE A 55 -2.11 -5.88 1.99
C PHE A 55 -0.72 -5.84 2.62
N GLY A 56 -0.21 -6.97 3.09
CA GLY A 56 1.18 -7.10 3.55
C GLY A 56 2.18 -6.84 2.43
N SER A 57 1.93 -7.37 1.23
CA SER A 57 2.78 -7.11 0.05
C SER A 57 2.73 -5.65 -0.37
N LEU A 58 1.55 -5.01 -0.36
CA LEU A 58 1.43 -3.57 -0.64
C LEU A 58 2.20 -2.72 0.38
N LEU A 59 2.17 -3.10 1.65
CA LEU A 59 2.95 -2.42 2.69
C LEU A 59 4.46 -2.59 2.45
N VAL A 60 4.92 -3.81 2.16
CA VAL A 60 6.35 -4.07 1.88
C VAL A 60 6.80 -3.28 0.66
N LEU A 61 6.02 -3.31 -0.44
CA LEU A 61 6.32 -2.54 -1.64
C LEU A 61 6.41 -1.04 -1.33
N SER A 62 5.48 -0.53 -0.52
CA SER A 62 5.54 0.86 -0.08
C SER A 62 6.74 1.19 0.79
N LEU A 63 7.25 0.26 1.60
CA LEU A 63 8.43 0.51 2.43
C LEU A 63 9.72 0.46 1.61
N THR A 64 9.70 -0.23 0.46
CA THR A 64 10.82 -0.29 -0.48
C THR A 64 10.78 0.80 -1.55
N ASP A 65 9.65 1.49 -1.69
CA ASP A 65 9.47 2.59 -2.63
C ASP A 65 9.90 3.90 -1.94
N GLU A 66 11.04 4.44 -2.36
CA GLU A 66 11.57 5.69 -1.83
C GLU A 66 11.10 6.85 -2.73
N TYR A 67 10.53 7.89 -2.12
CA TYR A 67 10.03 9.04 -2.88
C TYR A 67 11.21 9.82 -3.49
N ASP A 68 11.45 9.62 -4.77
CA ASP A 68 12.39 10.43 -5.55
C ASP A 68 11.65 11.57 -6.26
N PRO A 69 11.80 12.85 -5.83
CA PRO A 69 11.20 13.98 -6.50
C PRO A 69 11.74 14.17 -7.93
N GLU A 70 13.00 13.80 -8.19
CA GLU A 70 13.65 13.95 -9.50
C GLU A 70 13.05 13.00 -10.53
N ALA A 71 12.60 11.81 -10.11
CA ALA A 71 11.83 10.88 -10.95
C ALA A 71 10.50 11.49 -11.48
N TYR A 72 9.99 12.55 -10.83
CA TYR A 72 8.82 13.30 -11.26
C TYR A 72 9.17 14.64 -11.95
N GLY A 73 10.45 14.87 -12.26
CA GLY A 73 10.93 16.13 -12.84
C GLY A 73 10.82 17.32 -11.87
N LEU A 74 10.82 17.06 -10.56
CA LEU A 74 10.84 18.09 -9.52
C LEU A 74 12.25 18.21 -8.97
N GLU A 75 12.76 19.44 -8.83
CA GLU A 75 14.02 19.67 -8.13
C GLU A 75 13.92 19.18 -6.68
N SER A 76 14.92 18.43 -6.24
CA SER A 76 15.12 18.04 -4.85
C SER A 76 15.28 19.34 -4.04
N SER A 77 14.35 19.60 -3.13
CA SER A 77 14.42 20.77 -2.25
C SER A 77 15.43 20.50 -1.14
N ASP A 78 16.70 20.40 -1.50
CA ASP A 78 17.83 20.32 -0.57
C ASP A 78 18.38 21.73 -0.21
N ASP A 79 17.68 22.79 -0.61
CA ASP A 79 18.09 24.18 -0.40
C ASP A 79 17.05 24.98 0.41
N ASP A 80 16.65 24.44 1.56
CA ASP A 80 16.08 25.23 2.67
C ASP A 80 17.08 25.17 3.85
N ARG A 81 18.18 25.92 3.73
CA ARG A 81 19.14 26.18 4.80
C ARG A 81 19.10 27.65 5.23
#